data_AF-A0A6S7FZ01-F1
#
_entry.id   AF-A0A6S7FZ01-F1
#
_cell.length_a   1.000
_cell.length_b   1.000
_cell.length_c   1.000
_cell.angle_alpha   90.00
_cell.angle_beta   90.00
_cell.angle_gamma   90.00
#
_symmetry.space_group_name_H-M   'P 1'
#
loop_
_entity.id
_entity.type
_entity.pdbx_description
1 polymer ?
#
loop_
_entity_poly.entity_id
_entity_poly.type
_entity_poly.pdbx_seq_one_letter_code
_entity_poly.pdbx_strand_id
1 'polypeptide(L)'
;MNTTERELQPGFRRSRMTSVKGPRTRSVVTFNPTTISPGEELYINIPKLKPDSCLVPGSLALLFDFKNSNTKSHFNNNLSKLIAKRLQIKVAGETAYDCSGESLYEIYKDLWLTLGDRNKMTEQGLASENLRKLISGDDSGVKVGDANKVADALLHSVYGSKLRKPIDKPWTLHTVLHE
;
A
#
# COMPACT_ATOMS: atom_id res chain seq x y z
N MET A 1 19.97 -12.06 28.57
CA MET A 1 19.32 -13.38 28.43
C MET A 1 19.92 -14.04 27.21
N ASN A 2 20.64 -15.13 27.40
CA ASN A 2 21.37 -15.78 26.32
C ASN A 2 20.40 -16.70 25.55
N THR A 3 20.59 -16.84 24.24
CA THR A 3 19.67 -17.53 23.32
C THR A 3 19.31 -18.95 23.78
N THR A 4 20.23 -19.61 24.48
CA THR A 4 20.08 -20.97 25.04
C THR A 4 19.09 -21.06 26.21
N GLU A 5 18.96 -20.02 27.05
CA GLU A 5 18.04 -20.01 28.19
C GLU A 5 16.57 -19.87 27.77
N ARG A 6 16.34 -19.30 26.58
CA ARG A 6 15.00 -19.08 26.02
C ARG A 6 14.40 -20.35 25.41
N GLU A 7 15.24 -21.24 24.87
CA GLU A 7 14.81 -22.50 24.25
C GLU A 7 14.37 -23.56 25.26
N LEU A 8 14.76 -23.43 26.52
CA LEU A 8 14.44 -24.37 27.60
C LEU A 8 13.12 -24.06 28.32
N GLN A 9 12.42 -22.98 27.96
CA GLN A 9 11.17 -22.62 28.60
C GLN A 9 10.03 -23.55 28.14
N PRO A 10 9.16 -24.03 29.05
CA PRO A 10 8.10 -24.98 28.74
C PRO A 10 6.98 -24.47 27.81
N GLY A 11 7.06 -23.21 27.34
CA GLY A 11 6.19 -22.63 26.30
C GLY A 11 6.92 -22.27 25.00
N PHE A 12 8.24 -22.53 24.90
CA PHE A 12 9.02 -22.18 23.71
C PHE A 12 8.71 -23.13 22.55
N ARG A 13 7.97 -22.64 21.56
CA ARG A 13 7.80 -23.34 20.28
C ARG A 13 8.81 -22.81 19.28
N ARG A 14 9.73 -23.68 18.85
CA ARG A 14 10.65 -23.36 17.75
C ARG A 14 9.82 -23.11 16.48
N SER A 15 9.89 -21.89 15.95
CA SER A 15 9.20 -21.52 14.70
C SER A 15 9.76 -22.40 13.57
N ARG A 16 8.91 -23.23 12.95
CA ARG A 16 9.30 -23.91 11.71
C ARG A 16 9.34 -22.84 10.63
N MET A 17 10.54 -22.52 10.13
CA MET A 17 10.69 -21.63 8.98
C MET A 17 10.12 -22.31 7.74
N THR A 18 8.82 -22.12 7.48
CA THR A 18 8.17 -22.55 6.23
C THR A 18 8.31 -21.45 5.20
N SER A 19 9.51 -21.27 4.65
CA SER A 19 9.70 -20.40 3.49
C SER A 19 9.30 -21.16 2.23
N VAL A 20 8.24 -20.69 1.56
CA VAL A 20 7.82 -21.25 0.27
C VAL A 20 8.42 -20.38 -0.83
N LYS A 21 9.38 -20.93 -1.57
CA LYS A 21 9.96 -20.30 -2.76
C LYS A 21 9.33 -20.94 -3.98
N GLY A 22 8.64 -20.14 -4.79
CA GLY A 22 8.02 -20.59 -6.03
C GLY A 22 8.10 -19.51 -7.11
N PRO A 23 7.84 -19.87 -8.38
CA PRO A 23 7.75 -18.91 -9.47
C PRO A 23 6.65 -17.88 -9.16
N ARG A 24 6.92 -16.60 -9.43
CA ARG A 24 5.99 -15.49 -9.17
C ARG A 24 5.58 -14.88 -10.50
N THR A 25 4.29 -14.65 -10.67
CA THR A 25 3.73 -13.97 -11.83
C THR A 25 3.04 -12.69 -11.38
N ARG A 26 3.36 -11.56 -12.04
CA ARG A 26 2.66 -10.29 -11.84
C ARG A 26 1.54 -10.18 -12.86
N SER A 27 0.31 -9.98 -12.39
CA SER A 27 -0.83 -9.64 -13.22
C SER A 27 -1.24 -8.19 -12.94
N VAL A 28 -1.56 -7.43 -13.99
CA VAL A 28 -2.13 -6.09 -13.89
C VAL A 28 -3.44 -6.11 -14.66
N VAL A 29 -4.53 -5.79 -13.96
CA VAL A 29 -5.87 -5.72 -14.55
C VAL A 29 -6.23 -4.26 -14.71
N THR A 30 -6.48 -3.84 -15.95
CA THR A 30 -6.98 -2.49 -16.25
C THR A 30 -8.51 -2.53 -16.25
N PHE A 31 -9.13 -1.62 -15.49
CA PHE A 31 -10.58 -1.51 -15.40
C PHE A 31 -11.19 -0.86 -16.64
N ASN A 32 -12.45 -1.20 -16.95
CA ASN A 32 -13.26 -0.51 -17.93
C ASN A 32 -14.63 -0.20 -17.30
N PRO A 33 -14.97 1.06 -17.01
CA PRO A 33 -14.21 2.28 -17.30
C PRO A 33 -12.93 2.42 -16.45
N THR A 34 -11.93 3.14 -16.96
CA THR A 34 -10.64 3.39 -16.28
C THR A 34 -10.70 4.55 -15.28
N THR A 35 -11.85 5.20 -15.14
CA THR A 35 -12.05 6.40 -14.32
C THR A 35 -13.18 6.16 -13.33
N ILE A 36 -13.01 6.71 -12.13
CA ILE A 36 -14.01 6.64 -11.07
C ILE A 36 -14.18 8.02 -10.45
N SER A 37 -15.41 8.42 -10.20
CA SER A 37 -15.75 9.69 -9.55
C SER A 37 -15.85 9.52 -8.03
N PRO A 38 -15.69 10.60 -7.24
CA PRO A 38 -15.90 10.54 -5.80
C PRO A 38 -17.30 10.02 -5.45
N GLY A 39 -17.36 9.02 -4.55
CA GLY A 39 -18.62 8.42 -4.10
C GLY A 39 -19.10 7.21 -4.91
N GLU A 40 -18.45 6.90 -6.04
CA GLU A 40 -18.71 5.69 -6.80
C GLU A 40 -18.03 4.46 -6.16
N GLU A 41 -18.55 3.28 -6.47
CA GLU A 41 -18.01 2.00 -6.01
C GLU A 41 -17.21 1.29 -7.11
N LEU A 42 -16.01 0.83 -6.77
CA LEU A 42 -15.17 0.04 -7.68
C LEU A 42 -15.29 -1.45 -7.39
N TYR A 43 -15.83 -2.20 -8.34
CA TYR A 43 -15.89 -3.66 -8.27
C TYR A 43 -14.64 -4.28 -8.93
N ILE A 44 -13.87 -5.04 -8.14
CA ILE A 44 -12.62 -5.66 -8.59
C ILE A 44 -12.78 -7.18 -8.57
N ASN A 45 -12.74 -7.79 -9.76
CA ASN A 45 -12.69 -9.23 -9.90
C ASN A 45 -11.24 -9.71 -9.87
N ILE A 46 -10.86 -10.44 -8.84
CA ILE A 46 -9.54 -11.07 -8.76
C ILE A 46 -9.50 -12.22 -9.79
N PRO A 47 -8.50 -12.26 -10.70
CA PRO A 47 -8.39 -13.34 -11.68
C PRO A 47 -8.35 -14.71 -11.00
N LYS A 48 -8.99 -15.70 -11.64
CA LYS A 48 -8.98 -17.08 -11.15
C LYS A 48 -7.54 -17.59 -11.13
N LEU A 49 -7.09 -18.01 -9.95
CA LEU A 49 -5.78 -18.61 -9.75
C LEU A 49 -5.75 -20.02 -10.36
N LYS A 50 -4.58 -20.46 -10.80
CA LYS A 50 -4.37 -21.87 -11.17
C LYS A 50 -4.45 -22.74 -9.90
N PRO A 51 -4.81 -24.03 -10.01
CA PRO A 51 -4.95 -24.92 -8.85
C PRO A 51 -3.76 -24.92 -7.90
N ASP A 52 -2.53 -24.87 -8.43
CA ASP A 52 -1.29 -24.91 -7.65
C ASP A 52 -0.69 -23.53 -7.35
N SER A 53 -1.51 -22.47 -7.39
CA SER A 53 -1.06 -21.09 -7.16
C SER A 53 -1.84 -20.41 -6.06
N CYS A 54 -1.15 -19.58 -5.28
CA CYS A 54 -1.73 -18.80 -4.19
C CYS A 54 -1.41 -17.31 -4.36
N LEU A 55 -2.24 -16.46 -3.76
CA LEU A 55 -1.93 -15.05 -3.60
C LEU A 55 -0.90 -14.89 -2.50
N VAL A 56 0.15 -14.14 -2.81
CA VAL A 56 1.15 -13.79 -1.81
C VAL A 56 0.60 -12.62 -0.98
N PRO A 57 0.55 -12.70 0.35
CA PRO A 57 0.12 -11.58 1.17
C PRO A 57 0.95 -10.31 0.90
N GLY A 58 0.29 -9.16 0.79
CA GLY A 58 0.91 -7.86 0.50
C GLY A 58 1.17 -7.58 -0.99
N SER A 59 0.69 -8.43 -1.91
CA SER A 59 0.92 -8.31 -3.34
C SER A 59 -0.23 -7.64 -4.12
N LEU A 60 -1.42 -7.55 -3.55
CA LEU A 60 -2.58 -6.86 -4.14
C LEU A 60 -2.57 -5.37 -3.79
N ALA A 61 -2.56 -4.55 -4.83
CA ALA A 61 -2.70 -3.11 -4.68
C ALA A 61 -3.50 -2.51 -5.83
N LEU A 62 -4.24 -1.45 -5.51
CA LEU A 62 -4.80 -0.55 -6.48
C LEU A 62 -3.72 0.44 -6.92
N LEU A 63 -3.53 0.55 -8.23
CA LEU A 63 -2.70 1.59 -8.84
C LEU A 63 -3.64 2.59 -9.51
N PHE A 64 -3.46 3.87 -9.25
CA PHE A 64 -4.30 4.92 -9.82
C PHE A 64 -3.52 6.19 -10.08
N ASP A 65 -3.98 6.93 -11.09
CA ASP A 65 -3.53 8.28 -11.38
C ASP A 65 -4.48 9.26 -10.70
N PHE A 66 -3.96 10.31 -10.08
CA PHE A 66 -4.76 11.37 -9.49
C PHE A 66 -4.76 12.58 -10.43
N LYS A 67 -5.92 12.94 -10.97
CA LYS A 67 -6.09 14.15 -11.77
C LYS A 67 -6.63 15.27 -10.90
N ASN A 68 -5.84 16.30 -10.72
CA ASN A 68 -6.27 17.53 -10.06
C ASN A 68 -6.88 18.50 -11.09
N SER A 69 -7.97 19.17 -10.75
CA SER A 69 -8.56 20.21 -11.60
C SER A 69 -7.78 21.52 -11.55
N ASN A 70 -6.94 21.72 -10.53
CA ASN A 70 -6.14 22.93 -10.36
C ASN A 70 -4.64 22.61 -10.47
N THR A 71 -3.97 23.25 -11.44
CA THR A 71 -2.55 23.04 -11.77
C THR A 71 -1.56 23.53 -10.71
N LYS A 72 -2.02 24.30 -9.71
CA LYS A 72 -1.16 24.81 -8.62
C LYS A 72 -1.37 24.11 -7.28
N SER A 73 -2.29 23.14 -7.20
CA SER A 73 -2.49 22.38 -5.97
C SER A 73 -1.88 20.98 -6.10
N HIS A 74 -1.23 20.56 -5.03
CA HIS A 74 -0.73 19.20 -4.87
C HIS A 74 -1.54 18.50 -3.78
N PHE A 75 -1.56 17.18 -3.82
CA PHE A 75 -2.32 16.40 -2.83
C PHE A 75 -1.66 16.42 -1.44
N ASN A 76 -2.48 16.27 -0.40
CA ASN A 76 -2.02 16.10 0.97
C ASN A 76 -1.44 14.70 1.18
N ASN A 77 -0.54 14.57 2.16
CA ASN A 77 -0.06 13.27 2.60
C ASN A 77 -1.24 12.32 2.89
N ASN A 78 -1.07 11.04 2.56
CA ASN A 78 -2.05 9.98 2.74
C ASN A 78 -3.22 9.97 1.75
N LEU A 79 -3.14 10.68 0.61
CA LEU A 79 -4.17 10.64 -0.43
C LEU A 79 -4.55 9.20 -0.83
N SER A 80 -3.56 8.33 -1.05
CA SER A 80 -3.82 6.92 -1.43
C SER A 80 -4.61 6.12 -0.39
N LYS A 81 -4.55 6.54 0.87
CA LYS A 81 -5.25 5.88 1.98
C LYS A 81 -6.67 6.40 2.09
N LEU A 82 -6.85 7.70 1.84
CA LEU A 82 -8.14 8.39 1.88
C LEU A 82 -9.09 8.05 0.73
N ILE A 83 -8.57 7.55 -0.39
CA ILE A 83 -9.37 7.33 -1.61
C ILE A 83 -10.49 6.29 -1.45
N ALA A 84 -10.36 5.35 -0.50
CA ALA A 84 -11.38 4.35 -0.22
C ALA A 84 -11.91 4.48 1.20
N LYS A 85 -13.21 4.76 1.33
CA LYS A 85 -13.87 4.85 2.64
C LYS A 85 -14.25 3.47 3.20
N ARG A 86 -14.59 2.53 2.32
CA ARG A 86 -15.01 1.17 2.68
C ARG A 86 -14.27 0.17 1.80
N LEU A 87 -13.81 -0.92 2.41
CA LEU A 87 -13.26 -2.06 1.69
C LEU A 87 -14.10 -3.29 2.05
N GLN A 88 -14.67 -3.93 1.02
CA GLN A 88 -15.42 -5.17 1.15
C GLN A 88 -14.78 -6.25 0.27
N ILE A 89 -14.54 -7.43 0.83
CA ILE A 89 -14.02 -8.59 0.10
C ILE A 89 -15.08 -9.68 0.13
N LYS A 90 -15.47 -10.14 -1.06
CA LYS A 90 -16.40 -11.25 -1.24
C LYS A 90 -15.68 -12.48 -1.76
N VAL A 91 -15.95 -13.63 -1.16
CA VAL A 91 -15.44 -14.93 -1.58
C VAL A 91 -16.65 -15.83 -1.82
N ALA A 92 -16.75 -16.41 -3.02
CA ALA A 92 -17.89 -17.23 -3.43
C ALA A 92 -19.27 -16.55 -3.25
N GLY A 93 -19.32 -15.21 -3.34
CA GLY A 93 -20.54 -14.42 -3.15
C GLY A 93 -20.81 -13.98 -1.70
N GLU A 94 -20.13 -14.58 -0.72
CA GLU A 94 -20.26 -14.23 0.69
C GLU A 94 -19.25 -13.16 1.09
N THR A 95 -19.64 -12.26 1.99
CA THR A 95 -18.76 -11.23 2.52
C THR A 95 -17.80 -11.83 3.53
N ALA A 96 -16.53 -11.97 3.15
CA ALA A 96 -15.46 -12.45 4.02
C ALA A 96 -14.84 -11.32 4.85
N TYR A 97 -14.88 -10.09 4.35
CA TYR A 97 -14.37 -8.90 5.04
C TYR A 97 -15.19 -7.66 4.66
N ASP A 98 -15.46 -6.81 5.65
CA ASP A 98 -16.14 -5.54 5.46
C ASP A 98 -15.65 -4.53 6.50
N CYS A 99 -15.04 -3.45 6.06
CA CYS A 99 -14.55 -2.40 6.95
C CYS A 99 -15.00 -1.03 6.42
N SER A 100 -15.93 -0.40 7.13
CA SER A 100 -16.28 1.00 6.98
C SER A 100 -15.33 1.86 7.82
N GLY A 101 -14.63 2.80 7.18
CA GLY A 101 -13.59 3.61 7.83
C GLY A 101 -12.16 3.08 7.66
N GLU A 102 -11.93 2.23 6.64
CA GLU A 102 -10.61 1.68 6.33
C GLU A 102 -9.53 2.77 6.15
N SER A 103 -9.91 3.90 5.55
CA SER A 103 -9.03 5.07 5.41
C SER A 103 -8.56 5.65 6.74
N LEU A 104 -9.44 5.76 7.74
CA LEU A 104 -9.09 6.31 9.06
C LEU A 104 -8.11 5.41 9.80
N TYR A 105 -8.34 4.10 9.75
CA TYR A 105 -7.44 3.12 10.34
C TYR A 105 -6.05 3.15 9.72
N GLU A 106 -5.96 3.30 8.39
CA GLU A 106 -4.66 3.41 7.71
C GLU A 106 -3.91 4.69 8.03
N ILE A 107 -4.62 5.80 8.22
CA ILE A 107 -4.02 7.07 8.66
C ILE A 107 -3.51 6.95 10.09
N TYR A 108 -4.28 6.30 10.96
CA TYR A 108 -3.86 6.06 12.34
C TYR A 108 -2.54 5.28 12.40
N LYS A 109 -2.35 4.26 11.55
CA LYS A 109 -1.08 3.53 11.47
C LYS A 109 0.11 4.41 11.09
N ASP A 110 -0.10 5.45 10.28
CA ASP A 110 0.98 6.34 9.87
C ASP A 110 1.54 7.21 10.99
N LEU A 111 0.78 7.37 12.07
CA LEU A 111 1.26 8.05 13.27
C LEU A 111 2.37 7.26 13.96
N TRP A 112 2.42 5.94 13.75
CA TRP A 112 3.38 5.04 14.37
C TRP A 112 4.55 4.67 13.45
N LEU A 113 4.63 5.24 12.25
CA LEU A 113 5.73 4.98 11.32
C LEU A 113 6.99 5.74 11.74
N THR A 114 8.14 5.05 11.67
CA THR A 114 9.45 5.69 11.77
C THR A 114 9.71 6.57 10.54
N LEU A 115 10.63 7.54 10.65
CA LEU A 115 11.05 8.35 9.50
C LEU A 115 11.56 7.49 8.34
N GLY A 116 12.33 6.44 8.63
CA GLY A 116 12.85 5.52 7.64
C GLY A 116 11.76 4.76 6.90
N ASP A 117 10.72 4.31 7.59
CA ASP A 117 9.58 3.62 6.96
C ASP A 117 8.69 4.59 6.20
N ARG A 118 8.51 5.81 6.71
CA ARG A 118 7.76 6.86 6.02
C ARG A 118 8.37 7.19 4.65
N ASN A 119 9.69 7.26 4.56
CA ASN A 119 10.41 7.51 3.31
C ASN A 119 10.26 6.37 2.28
N LYS A 120 9.91 5.16 2.70
CA LYS A 120 9.62 4.03 1.78
C LYS A 120 8.19 4.04 1.25
N MET A 121 7.31 4.88 1.81
CA MET A 121 5.89 4.94 1.47
C MET A 121 5.58 6.00 0.39
N THR A 122 6.58 6.36 -0.42
CA THR A 122 6.46 7.35 -1.51
C THR A 122 5.35 7.01 -2.51
N GLU A 123 5.29 5.74 -2.95
CA GLU A 123 4.22 5.28 -3.85
C GLU A 123 2.82 5.39 -3.22
N GLN A 124 2.71 5.39 -1.89
CA GLN A 124 1.46 5.58 -1.17
C GLN A 124 1.14 7.08 -0.94
N GLY A 125 1.93 7.99 -1.51
CA GLY A 125 1.71 9.43 -1.37
C GLY A 125 2.19 10.01 -0.05
N LEU A 126 3.07 9.32 0.67
CA LEU A 126 3.86 9.87 1.77
C LEU A 126 5.20 10.34 1.23
N ALA A 127 5.30 11.62 0.90
CA ALA A 127 6.44 12.18 0.21
C ALA A 127 6.69 13.64 0.60
N SER A 128 7.86 14.17 0.20
CA SER A 128 8.15 15.59 0.29
C SER A 128 7.14 16.40 -0.54
N GLU A 129 7.00 17.69 -0.23
CA GLU A 129 6.11 18.58 -0.98
C GLU A 129 6.47 18.62 -2.47
N ASN A 130 7.76 18.70 -2.79
CA ASN A 130 8.24 18.76 -4.17
C ASN A 130 7.87 17.49 -4.93
N LEU A 131 8.07 16.31 -4.33
CA LEU A 131 7.71 15.05 -4.97
C LEU A 131 6.21 14.91 -5.18
N ARG A 132 5.37 15.39 -4.26
CA ARG A 132 3.91 15.42 -4.46
C ARG A 132 3.49 16.35 -5.60
N LYS A 133 4.17 17.48 -5.79
CA LYS A 133 3.96 18.36 -6.94
C LYS A 133 4.27 17.64 -8.25
N LEU A 134 5.44 17.00 -8.34
CA LEU A 134 5.82 16.20 -9.51
C LEU A 134 4.82 15.09 -9.82
N ILE A 135 4.39 14.32 -8.81
CA ILE A 135 3.37 13.28 -8.97
C ILE A 135 2.03 13.88 -9.45
N SER A 136 1.70 15.10 -9.00
CA SER A 136 0.48 15.81 -9.43
C SER A 136 0.58 16.47 -10.81
N GLY A 137 1.76 16.42 -11.46
CA GLY A 137 2.02 17.08 -12.74
C GLY A 137 2.36 18.57 -12.64
N ASP A 138 2.79 19.05 -11.47
CA ASP A 138 3.29 20.41 -11.27
C ASP A 138 4.83 20.44 -11.37
N ASP A 139 5.34 20.95 -12.49
CA ASP A 139 6.76 21.07 -12.81
C ASP A 139 7.49 22.18 -12.01
N SER A 140 6.77 22.97 -11.20
CA SER A 140 7.39 24.00 -10.35
C SER A 140 8.35 23.43 -9.29
N GLY A 141 8.30 22.12 -9.05
CA GLY A 141 9.23 21.37 -8.20
C GLY A 141 10.65 21.23 -8.75
N VAL A 142 10.88 21.42 -10.06
CA VAL A 142 12.19 21.25 -10.69
C VAL A 142 12.93 22.58 -10.73
N LYS A 143 13.77 22.85 -9.72
CA LYS A 143 14.81 23.89 -9.82
C LYS A 143 16.18 23.25 -9.68
N VAL A 144 17.00 23.41 -10.72
CA VAL A 144 18.39 22.92 -10.77
C VAL A 144 19.22 23.70 -9.75
N GLY A 145 19.77 23.00 -8.75
CA GLY A 145 20.67 23.58 -7.73
C GLY A 145 20.43 23.12 -6.30
N ASP A 146 19.29 22.50 -5.98
CA ASP A 146 18.98 21.96 -4.65
C ASP A 146 19.06 20.42 -4.67
N ALA A 147 19.96 19.85 -3.88
CA ALA A 147 20.21 18.41 -3.83
C ALA A 147 18.94 17.60 -3.49
N ASN A 148 18.04 18.15 -2.66
CA ASN A 148 16.79 17.48 -2.30
C ASN A 148 15.81 17.41 -3.48
N LYS A 149 15.78 18.46 -4.31
CA LYS A 149 14.94 18.50 -5.52
C LYS A 149 15.43 17.55 -6.60
N VAL A 150 16.76 17.36 -6.69
CA VAL A 150 17.35 16.36 -7.59
C VAL A 150 16.97 14.95 -7.15
N ALA A 151 17.03 14.65 -5.84
CA ALA A 151 16.61 13.35 -5.30
C ALA A 151 15.12 13.08 -5.57
N ASP A 152 14.25 14.06 -5.38
CA ASP A 152 12.81 13.93 -5.66
C ASP A 152 12.53 13.72 -7.16
N ALA A 153 13.25 14.41 -8.05
CA ALA A 153 13.13 14.19 -9.50
C ALA A 153 13.57 12.77 -9.90
N LEU A 154 14.62 12.24 -9.30
CA LEU A 154 15.06 10.86 -9.51
C LEU A 154 14.00 9.86 -9.01
N LEU A 155 13.46 10.06 -7.81
CA LEU A 155 12.37 9.24 -7.29
C LEU A 155 11.16 9.25 -8.21
N HIS A 156 10.78 10.42 -8.72
CA HIS A 156 9.69 10.53 -9.68
C HIS A 156 9.98 9.80 -10.99
N SER A 157 11.22 9.84 -11.50
CA SER A 157 11.60 9.09 -12.71
C SER A 157 11.51 7.57 -12.53
N VAL A 158 11.74 7.06 -11.31
CA VAL A 158 11.70 5.62 -10.99
C VAL A 158 10.27 5.14 -10.75
N TYR A 159 9.49 5.88 -9.96
CA TYR A 159 8.16 5.45 -9.52
C TYR A 159 7.02 6.00 -10.40
N GLY A 160 7.27 7.05 -11.18
CA GLY A 160 6.27 7.74 -11.99
C GLY A 160 5.26 8.54 -11.18
N SER A 161 4.13 8.84 -11.81
CA SER A 161 3.02 9.63 -11.22
C SER A 161 1.94 8.76 -10.56
N LYS A 162 2.08 7.44 -10.61
CA LYS A 162 1.05 6.52 -10.12
C LYS A 162 1.14 6.36 -8.62
N LEU A 163 -0.01 6.47 -7.96
CA LEU A 163 -0.16 6.17 -6.55
C LEU A 163 -0.62 4.73 -6.36
N ARG A 164 -0.15 4.11 -5.28
CA ARG A 164 -0.42 2.74 -4.91
C ARG A 164 -1.16 2.67 -3.58
N LYS A 165 -2.34 2.05 -3.55
CA LYS A 165 -3.05 1.68 -2.32
C LYS A 165 -3.01 0.16 -2.14
N PRO A 166 -2.28 -0.37 -1.15
CA PRO A 166 -2.35 -1.79 -0.80
C PRO A 166 -3.76 -2.19 -0.38
N ILE A 167 -4.26 -3.33 -0.88
CA ILE A 167 -5.59 -3.86 -0.53
C ILE A 167 -5.44 -5.10 0.35
N ASP A 168 -4.46 -5.95 0.07
CA ASP A 168 -4.17 -7.13 0.88
C ASP A 168 -3.15 -6.80 1.97
N LYS A 169 -3.65 -6.37 3.11
CA LYS A 169 -2.76 -6.18 4.26
C LYS A 169 -2.32 -7.57 4.71
N PRO A 170 -1.00 -7.82 4.90
CA PRO A 170 -0.62 -8.99 5.66
C PRO A 170 -1.30 -8.83 7.01
N TRP A 171 -2.21 -9.74 7.33
CA TRP A 171 -2.81 -9.82 8.65
C TRP A 171 -1.68 -10.13 9.62
N THR A 172 -0.96 -9.11 10.07
CA THR A 172 -0.18 -9.19 11.29
C THR A 172 -1.19 -9.22 12.41
N LEU A 173 -1.82 -10.39 12.58
CA LEU A 173 -2.21 -10.86 13.89
C LEU A 173 -0.91 -10.84 14.69
N HIS A 174 -0.69 -9.77 15.43
CA HIS A 174 -0.21 -9.97 16.78
C HIS A 174 -1.32 -10.79 17.43
N THR A 175 -1.16 -12.11 17.38
CA THR A 175 -1.99 -13.04 18.14
C THR A 175 -1.74 -12.67 19.59
N VAL A 176 -2.54 -11.73 20.13
CA VAL A 176 -2.77 -11.68 21.55
C VAL A 176 -3.67 -12.89 21.80
N LEU A 177 -3.03 -14.02 22.06
CA LEU A 177 -3.68 -15.15 22.71
C LEU A 177 -4.08 -14.61 24.08
N HIS A 178 -5.31 -14.12 24.18
CA HIS A 178 -6.00 -14.15 25.47
C HIS A 178 -6.37 -15.61 25.69
N GLU A 179 -5.64 -16.23 26.61
CA GLU A 179 -6.15 -17.35 27.40
C GLU A 179 -7.30 -16.87 28.29
#